data_AF-A0A392T4X3-F1
#
_entry.id   AF-A0A392T4X3-F1
#
_cell.length_a   1.000
_cell.length_b   1.000
_cell.length_c   1.000
_cell.angle_alpha   90.00
_cell.angle_beta   90.00
_cell.angle_gamma   90.00
#
_symmetry.space_group_name_H-M   'P 1'
#
loop_
_entity.id
_entity.type
_entity.pdbx_description
1 polymer ?
#
loop_
_entity_poly.entity_id
_entity_poly.type
_entity_poly.pdbx_seq_one_letter_code
_entity_poly.pdbx_strand_id
1 'polypeptide(L)'
;MRAPIPSGFEKPPPLGTYDGQADPDDHADNINTILNFRRVSGAIRCRLFPTTLSKTAMAWYQRLAPQSVSSWKDLAEQFCRHFTASR
;
A
#
# COMPACT_ATOMS: atom_id res chain seq x y z
N MET A 1 25.21 1.25 9.98
CA MET A 1 25.15 2.31 11.02
C MET A 1 23.68 2.62 11.30
N ARG A 2 23.24 2.67 12.57
CA ARG A 2 21.90 3.19 12.93
C ARG A 2 22.09 4.62 13.45
N ALA A 3 21.66 5.61 12.67
CA ALA A 3 21.54 6.96 13.17
C ALA A 3 20.23 7.10 13.96
N PRO A 4 20.20 7.85 15.07
CA PRO A 4 18.96 8.20 15.74
C PRO A 4 18.10 9.06 14.79
N ILE A 5 16.78 8.86 14.84
CA ILE A 5 15.83 9.69 14.10
C ILE A 5 15.81 11.07 14.77
N PRO A 6 15.97 12.19 14.02
CA PRO A 6 15.88 13.52 14.61
C PRO A 6 14.51 13.76 15.26
N SER A 7 14.51 14.52 16.35
CA SER A 7 13.28 14.94 17.04
C SER A 7 12.31 15.61 16.06
N GLY A 8 11.05 15.17 16.05
CA GLY A 8 10.02 15.64 15.11
C GLY A 8 9.85 14.78 13.85
N PHE A 9 10.80 13.91 13.51
CA PHE A 9 10.68 12.93 12.41
C PHE A 9 10.26 11.53 12.90
N GLU A 10 9.94 11.42 14.18
CA GLU A 10 9.57 10.16 14.85
C GLU A 10 8.24 9.61 14.35
N LYS A 11 7.38 10.47 13.79
CA LYS A 11 6.09 10.11 13.23
C LYS A 11 6.18 10.07 11.71
N PRO A 12 6.02 8.89 11.09
CA PRO A 12 5.94 8.80 9.65
C PRO A 12 4.65 9.46 9.16
N PRO A 13 4.62 9.97 7.92
CA PRO A 13 3.43 10.57 7.34
C PRO A 13 2.23 9.60 7.38
N PRO A 14 1.00 10.14 7.34
CA PRO A 14 -0.19 9.32 7.20
C PRO A 14 -0.11 8.50 5.90
N LEU A 15 -0.79 7.35 5.88
CA LEU A 15 -0.94 6.61 4.63
C LEU A 15 -1.77 7.47 3.67
N GLY A 16 -1.27 7.66 2.45
CA GLY A 16 -2.01 8.39 1.41
C GLY A 16 -3.24 7.61 0.94
N THR A 17 -4.14 8.31 0.26
CA THR A 17 -5.33 7.70 -0.37
C THR A 17 -5.13 7.64 -1.88
N TYR A 18 -5.40 6.48 -2.47
CA TYR A 18 -5.34 6.22 -3.90
C TYR A 18 -6.75 6.03 -4.47
N ASP A 19 -7.08 6.76 -5.53
CA ASP A 19 -8.41 6.75 -6.15
C ASP A 19 -8.46 6.10 -7.53
N GLY A 20 -7.30 5.64 -8.04
CA GLY A 20 -7.17 5.01 -9.36
C GLY A 20 -6.49 5.86 -10.42
N GLN A 21 -6.12 7.12 -10.13
CA GLN A 21 -5.60 8.05 -11.16
C GLN A 21 -4.09 8.28 -11.09
N ALA A 22 -3.49 8.15 -9.91
CA ALA A 22 -2.06 8.33 -9.73
C ALA A 22 -1.27 7.11 -10.21
N ASP A 23 0.05 7.22 -10.26
CA ASP A 23 0.92 6.08 -10.53
C ASP A 23 0.78 5.02 -9.42
N PRO A 24 0.40 3.77 -9.74
CA PRO A 24 0.20 2.73 -8.74
C PRO A 24 1.51 2.21 -8.14
N ASP A 25 2.62 2.24 -8.89
CA ASP A 25 3.93 1.81 -8.38
C ASP A 25 4.42 2.82 -7.33
N ASP A 26 4.29 4.13 -7.59
CA ASP A 26 4.60 5.18 -6.61
C ASP A 26 3.77 5.04 -5.33
N HIS A 27 2.48 4.70 -5.46
CA HIS A 27 1.62 4.48 -4.29
C HIS A 27 2.07 3.25 -3.50
N ALA A 28 2.34 2.12 -4.16
CA ALA A 28 2.80 0.90 -3.50
C ALA A 28 4.13 1.11 -2.77
N ASP A 29 5.07 1.83 -3.37
CA ASP A 29 6.36 2.17 -2.79
C ASP A 29 6.26 3.12 -1.59
N ASN A 30 5.35 4.10 -1.65
CA ASN A 30 5.06 4.97 -0.51
C ASN A 30 4.49 4.16 0.67
N ILE A 31 3.52 3.28 0.43
CA ILE A 31 2.97 2.39 1.47
C ILE A 31 4.07 1.49 2.04
N ASN A 32 4.93 0.91 1.20
CA ASN A 32 6.07 0.11 1.64
C ASN A 32 6.99 0.91 2.57
N THR A 33 7.35 2.13 2.18
CA THR A 33 8.25 3.00 2.95
C THR A 33 7.67 3.31 4.33
N ILE A 34 6.40 3.73 4.40
CA ILE A 34 5.74 4.07 5.66
C ILE A 34 5.60 2.84 6.57
N LEU A 35 5.17 1.69 6.02
CA LEU A 35 4.95 0.48 6.80
C LEU A 35 6.28 -0.19 7.22
N ASN A 36 7.35 -0.03 6.45
CA ASN A 36 8.70 -0.43 6.85
C ASN A 36 9.20 0.42 8.02
N PHE A 37 9.01 1.75 7.98
CA PHE A 37 9.34 2.64 9.09
C PHE A 37 8.63 2.22 10.38
N ARG A 38 7.34 1.89 10.27
CA ARG A 38 6.49 1.43 11.38
C ARG A 38 6.73 -0.05 11.77
N ARG A 39 7.64 -0.76 11.09
CA ARG A 39 7.97 -2.18 11.32
C ARG A 39 6.74 -3.11 11.25
N VAL A 40 5.83 -2.83 10.33
CA VAL A 40 4.59 -3.59 10.17
C VAL A 40 4.85 -4.86 9.36
N SER A 41 4.37 -6.00 9.90
CA SER A 41 4.50 -7.32 9.25
C SER A 41 3.58 -7.46 8.03
N GLY A 42 3.95 -8.31 7.06
CA GLY A 42 3.24 -8.46 5.78
C GLY A 42 1.74 -8.72 5.91
N ALA A 43 1.32 -9.59 6.84
CA ALA A 43 -0.11 -9.89 7.06
C ALA A 43 -0.92 -8.71 7.60
N ILE A 44 -0.27 -7.78 8.32
CA ILE A 44 -0.91 -6.54 8.75
C ILE A 44 -0.95 -5.54 7.58
N ARG A 45 0.07 -5.52 6.70
CA ARG A 45 0.05 -4.66 5.50
C ARG A 45 -1.16 -4.98 4.62
N CYS A 46 -1.45 -6.25 4.36
CA CYS A 46 -2.64 -6.65 3.59
C CYS A 46 -3.95 -6.14 4.21
N ARG A 47 -4.04 -6.09 5.54
CA ARG A 47 -5.23 -5.61 6.26
C ARG A 47 -5.33 -4.08 6.27
N LEU A 48 -4.21 -3.38 6.25
CA LEU A 48 -4.16 -1.91 6.22
C LEU A 48 -4.36 -1.36 4.81
N PHE A 49 -3.86 -2.04 3.78
CA PHE A 49 -3.89 -1.53 2.41
C PHE A 49 -5.27 -1.05 1.92
N PRO A 50 -6.39 -1.74 2.21
CA PRO A 50 -7.72 -1.29 1.77
C PRO A 50 -8.10 0.07 2.35
N THR A 51 -7.58 0.44 3.53
CA THR A 51 -7.85 1.76 4.13
C THR A 51 -7.17 2.91 3.38
N THR A 52 -6.29 2.59 2.43
CA THR A 52 -5.58 3.54 1.57
C THR A 52 -6.26 3.69 0.21
N LEU A 53 -7.36 2.97 -0.03
CA LEU A 53 -8.04 2.95 -1.32
C LEU A 53 -9.36 3.72 -1.26
N SER A 54 -9.71 4.35 -2.38
CA SER A 54 -10.99 5.03 -2.57
C SER A 54 -11.51 4.84 -4.00
N LYS A 55 -12.78 5.18 -4.22
CA LYS A 55 -13.43 5.15 -5.54
C LYS A 55 -13.15 3.85 -6.31
N THR A 56 -12.59 3.95 -7.52
CA THR A 56 -12.29 2.84 -8.42
C THR A 56 -11.30 1.85 -7.81
N ALA A 57 -10.35 2.32 -7.01
CA ALA A 57 -9.38 1.45 -6.33
C ALA A 57 -10.03 0.58 -5.26
N MET A 58 -10.95 1.15 -4.47
CA MET A 58 -11.74 0.36 -3.52
C MET A 58 -12.67 -0.63 -4.24
N ALA A 59 -13.29 -0.22 -5.34
CA ALA A 59 -14.16 -1.09 -6.13
C ALA A 59 -13.40 -2.28 -6.74
N TRP A 60 -12.15 -2.06 -7.18
CA TRP A 60 -11.26 -3.15 -7.61
C TRP A 60 -10.98 -4.12 -6.47
N TYR A 61 -10.58 -3.62 -5.29
CA TYR A 61 -10.25 -4.46 -4.15
C TYR A 61 -11.43 -5.33 -3.71
N GLN A 62 -12.64 -4.78 -3.72
CA GLN A 62 -13.87 -5.52 -3.39
C GLN A 62 -14.23 -6.63 -4.40
N ARG A 63 -13.66 -6.59 -5.61
CA ARG A 63 -13.89 -7.60 -6.67
C ARG A 63 -12.84 -8.71 -6.67
N LEU A 64 -11.82 -8.63 -5.82
CA LEU A 64 -10.83 -9.71 -5.69
C LEU A 64 -11.52 -10.99 -5.24
N ALA A 65 -11.15 -12.11 -5.88
CA ALA A 65 -11.71 -13.40 -5.49
C ALA A 65 -11.29 -13.73 -4.05
N PRO A 66 -12.15 -14.41 -3.27
CA PRO A 66 -11.77 -14.88 -1.93
C PRO A 66 -10.46 -15.67 -1.99
N GLN A 67 -9.55 -15.42 -1.05
CA GLN A 67 -8.25 -16.11 -0.94
C GLN A 67 -7.32 -15.92 -2.15
N SER A 68 -7.61 -14.99 -3.06
CA SER A 68 -6.73 -14.64 -4.19
C SER A 68 -5.45 -13.90 -3.78
N VAL A 69 -5.38 -13.44 -2.53
CA VAL A 69 -4.24 -12.71 -1.99
C VAL A 69 -3.64 -13.53 -0.85
N SER A 70 -2.43 -14.02 -1.08
CA SER A 70 -1.68 -14.87 -0.14
C SER A 70 -0.65 -14.09 0.69
N SER A 71 -0.21 -12.93 0.20
CA SER A 71 0.83 -12.11 0.82
C SER A 71 0.73 -10.65 0.43
N TRP A 72 1.51 -9.79 1.10
CA TRP A 72 1.62 -8.39 0.72
C TRP A 72 2.21 -8.20 -0.68
N LYS A 73 3.22 -8.99 -1.03
CA LYS A 73 3.84 -8.97 -2.35
C LYS A 73 2.82 -9.27 -3.44
N ASP A 74 2.05 -10.32 -3.25
CA ASP A 74 0.98 -10.75 -4.16
C ASP A 74 -0.09 -9.66 -4.33
N LEU A 75 -0.54 -9.04 -3.23
CA LEU A 75 -1.48 -7.92 -3.29
C LEU A 75 -0.93 -6.72 -4.08
N ALA A 76 0.31 -6.32 -3.81
CA ALA A 76 0.96 -5.19 -4.47
C ALA A 76 1.15 -5.45 -5.97
N GLU A 77 1.58 -6.66 -6.35
CA GLU A 77 1.71 -7.06 -7.75
C GLU A 77 0.37 -7.05 -8.49
N GLN A 78 -0.69 -7.59 -7.88
CA GLN A 78 -2.03 -7.56 -8.47
C GLN A 78 -2.56 -6.14 -8.62
N PHE A 79 -2.31 -5.27 -7.63
CA PHE A 79 -2.68 -3.86 -7.65
C PHE A 79 -1.96 -3.12 -8.77
N CYS A 80 -0.63 -3.15 -8.80
CA CYS A 80 0.18 -2.48 -9.82
C CYS A 80 -0.17 -2.99 -11.21
N ARG A 81 -0.32 -4.31 -11.40
CA ARG A 81 -0.72 -4.88 -12.68
C ARG A 81 -2.08 -4.35 -13.15
N HIS A 82 -3.06 -4.23 -12.26
CA HIS A 82 -4.40 -3.74 -12.64
C HIS A 82 -4.38 -2.26 -13.05
N PHE A 83 -3.75 -1.40 -12.26
CA PHE A 83 -3.78 0.05 -12.49
C PHE A 83 -2.73 0.54 -13.49
N THR A 84 -1.63 -0.19 -13.70
CA THR A 84 -0.65 0.10 -14.77
C THR A 84 -1.19 -0.32 -16.13
N ALA A 85 -1.88 -1.46 -16.21
CA ALA A 85 -2.49 -1.93 -17.46
C ALA A 85 -3.75 -1.15 -17.85
N SER A 86 -4.32 -0.34 -16.95
CA SER A 86 -5.51 0.49 -17.21
C SER A 86 -5.17 1.91 -17.66
N ARG A 87 -3.89 2.18 -17.97
CA ARG A 87 -3.39 3.50 -18.39
C ARG A 87 -3.50 3.71 -19.90
#